data_AF-A0AAW6XKY6-F1
#
_entry.id   AF-A0AAW6XKY6-F1
#
_cell.length_a   1.000
_cell.length_b   1.000
_cell.length_c   1.000
_cell.angle_alpha   90.00
_cell.angle_beta   90.00
_cell.angle_gamma   90.00
#
_symmetry.space_group_name_H-M   'P 1'
#
loop_
_entity.id
_entity.type
_entity.pdbx_description
1 polymer ?
#
loop_
_entity_poly.entity_id
_entity_poly.type
_entity_poly.pdbx_seq_one_letter_code
_entity_poly.pdbx_strand_id
1 'polypeptide(L)'
;MRTPDGRFFSTGLPSGFPDLSGFRWIDGKAFYIEVKNATGKPREDQIRFHHMLTSHNIIHGIARSVDDARMIVEGALIGYGFDDYEGGIA
;
A
#
# COMPACT_ATOMS: atom_id res chain seq x y z
N MET A 1 -11.21 15.15 3.87
CA MET A 1 -11.96 15.53 5.09
C MET A 1 -11.74 17.02 5.34
N ARG A 2 -12.76 17.76 5.79
CA ARG A 2 -12.60 19.15 6.20
C ARG A 2 -12.77 19.24 7.70
N THR A 3 -11.95 20.05 8.36
CA THR A 3 -12.16 20.41 9.76
C THR A 3 -13.45 21.23 9.90
N PRO A 4 -14.03 21.36 11.11
CA PRO A 4 -15.23 22.18 11.34
C PRO A 4 -15.11 23.64 10.89
N ASP A 5 -13.88 24.16 10.80
CA ASP A 5 -13.55 25.51 10.31
C ASP A 5 -13.21 25.56 8.81
N GLY A 6 -13.41 24.47 8.07
CA GLY A 6 -13.32 24.42 6.61
C GLY A 6 -11.92 24.20 6.02
N ARG A 7 -10.88 24.08 6.83
CA ARG A 7 -9.53 23.76 6.35
C ARG A 7 -9.44 22.32 5.83
N PHE A 8 -8.53 22.10 4.89
CA PHE A 8 -8.19 20.74 4.47
C PHE A 8 -7.52 20.02 5.64
N PHE A 9 -8.17 18.96 6.12
CA PHE A 9 -7.55 18.06 7.08
C PHE A 9 -6.50 17.22 6.33
N SER A 10 -5.23 17.57 6.54
CA SER A 10 -4.08 16.79 6.07
C SER A 10 -3.52 16.02 7.25
N THR A 11 -3.43 14.70 7.12
CA THR A 11 -2.81 13.81 8.12
C THR A 11 -1.28 13.88 8.08
N GLY A 12 -0.70 14.69 7.17
CA GLY A 12 0.74 14.74 6.93
C GLY A 12 1.28 13.57 6.09
N LEU A 13 0.43 12.60 5.74
CA LEU A 13 0.82 11.49 4.89
C LEU A 13 0.89 11.93 3.41
N PRO A 14 1.88 11.44 2.65
CA PRO A 14 2.00 11.74 1.23
C PRO A 14 0.81 11.17 0.43
N SER A 15 0.57 11.72 -0.76
CA SER A 15 -0.40 11.12 -1.69
C SER A 15 0.00 9.68 -2.03
N GLY A 16 -0.99 8.81 -2.18
CA GLY A 16 -0.77 7.40 -2.48
C GLY A 16 -0.33 6.55 -1.29
N PHE A 17 -0.27 7.10 -0.06
CA PHE A 17 0.02 6.31 1.14
C PHE A 17 -1.00 5.16 1.31
N PRO A 18 -0.55 3.92 1.55
CA PRO A 18 -1.43 2.75 1.66
C PRO A 18 -2.43 2.82 2.83
N ASP A 19 -3.59 2.19 2.66
CA ASP A 19 -4.69 2.23 3.65
C ASP A 19 -4.29 1.69 5.03
N LEU A 20 -3.47 0.63 5.08
CA LEU A 20 -2.96 0.03 6.32
C LEU A 20 -1.44 0.02 6.31
N SER A 21 -0.83 0.26 7.46
CA SER A 21 0.60 0.13 7.67
C SER A 21 0.93 -0.34 9.08
N GLY A 22 2.10 -0.95 9.25
CA GLY A 22 2.55 -1.48 10.52
C GLY A 22 3.95 -2.08 10.43
N PHE A 23 4.32 -2.87 11.43
CA PHE A 23 5.56 -3.62 11.44
C PHE A 23 5.35 -5.02 12.04
N ARG A 24 6.15 -5.97 11.56
CA ARG A 24 6.22 -7.33 12.09
C ARG A 24 7.15 -7.33 13.31
N TRP A 25 6.64 -7.66 14.50
CA TRP A 25 7.48 -7.72 15.71
C TRP A 25 8.55 -8.83 15.65
N ILE A 26 8.35 -9.86 14.81
CA ILE A 26 9.25 -11.01 14.70
C ILE A 26 10.58 -10.67 14.02
N ASP A 27 10.62 -9.65 13.16
CA ASP A 27 11.83 -9.26 12.41
C ASP A 27 11.98 -7.73 12.26
N GLY A 28 11.09 -6.95 12.88
CA GLY A 28 11.10 -5.49 12.84
C GLY A 28 10.75 -4.89 11.49
N LYS A 29 10.37 -5.69 10.49
CA LYS A 29 10.13 -5.19 9.13
C LYS A 29 8.81 -4.44 9.03
N ALA A 30 8.84 -3.27 8.43
CA ALA A 30 7.64 -2.52 8.08
C ALA A 30 6.86 -3.25 6.98
N PHE A 31 5.53 -3.11 7.01
CA PHE A 31 4.65 -3.55 5.93
C PHE A 31 3.58 -2.50 5.61
N TYR A 32 3.08 -2.55 4.37
CA TYR A 32 2.02 -1.68 3.88
C TYR A 32 0.98 -2.46 3.07
N ILE A 33 -0.30 -2.15 3.25
CA ILE A 33 -1.39 -2.81 2.52
C ILE A 33 -2.31 -1.75 1.94
N GLU A 34 -2.51 -1.83 0.63
CA GLU A 34 -3.56 -1.09 -0.08
C GLU A 34 -4.79 -2.00 -0.22
N VAL A 35 -5.96 -1.56 0.24
CA VAL A 35 -7.16 -2.39 0.22
C VAL A 35 -8.01 -2.04 -1.00
N LYS A 36 -8.35 -3.05 -1.81
CA LYS A 36 -9.25 -2.87 -2.97
C LYS A 36 -10.39 -3.87 -2.91
N ASN A 37 -11.52 -3.52 -3.51
CA ASN A 37 -12.59 -4.49 -3.80
C ASN A 37 -12.16 -5.42 -4.98
N ALA A 38 -13.00 -6.34 -5.43
CA ALA A 38 -12.63 -7.32 -6.46
C ALA A 38 -12.11 -6.72 -7.79
N THR A 39 -12.62 -5.55 -8.20
CA THR A 39 -12.30 -4.94 -9.51
C THR A 39 -11.53 -3.60 -9.41
N GLY A 40 -11.31 -3.12 -8.20
CA GLY A 40 -10.72 -1.80 -7.94
C GLY A 40 -9.27 -1.76 -8.41
N LYS A 41 -8.92 -0.67 -9.09
CA LYS A 41 -7.56 -0.42 -9.57
C LYS A 41 -6.83 0.54 -8.63
N PRO A 42 -5.52 0.34 -8.37
CA PRO A 42 -4.71 1.35 -7.70
C PRO A 42 -4.66 2.62 -8.54
N ARG A 43 -4.60 3.77 -7.87
CA ARG A 43 -4.38 5.07 -8.51
C ARG A 43 -2.90 5.21 -8.88
N GLU A 44 -2.59 6.14 -9.77
CA GLU A 44 -1.21 6.37 -10.24
C GLU A 44 -0.24 6.72 -9.09
N ASP A 45 -0.69 7.52 -8.12
CA ASP A 45 0.11 7.87 -6.95
C ASP A 45 0.37 6.67 -6.03
N GLN A 46 -0.57 5.73 -5.94
CA GLN A 46 -0.41 4.46 -5.21
C GLN A 46 0.59 3.54 -5.92
N ILE A 47 0.56 3.49 -7.26
CA ILE A 47 1.55 2.74 -8.07
C ILE A 47 2.95 3.33 -7.87
N ARG A 48 3.09 4.67 -7.86
CA ARG A 48 4.36 5.34 -7.55
C ARG A 48 4.86 5.00 -6.14
N PHE A 49 3.97 4.94 -5.16
CA PHE A 49 4.34 4.54 -3.79
C PHE A 49 4.79 3.08 -3.74
N HIS A 50 4.09 2.19 -4.43
CA HIS A 50 4.50 0.79 -4.61
C HIS A 50 5.93 0.69 -5.18
N HIS A 51 6.26 1.40 -6.26
CA HIS A 51 7.62 1.37 -6.80
C HIS A 51 8.69 1.83 -5.81
N MET A 52 8.39 2.83 -4.97
CA MET A 52 9.27 3.27 -3.89
C MET A 52 9.48 2.17 -2.84
N LEU A 53 8.41 1.47 -2.44
CA LEU A 53 8.52 0.35 -1.48
C LEU A 53 9.29 -0.84 -2.07
N THR A 54 9.01 -1.19 -3.34
CA THR A 54 9.70 -2.26 -4.07
C THR A 54 11.21 -1.98 -4.17
N SER A 55 11.61 -0.75 -4.50
CA SER A 55 13.04 -0.39 -4.62
C SER A 55 13.82 -0.49 -3.30
N HIS A 56 13.14 -0.46 -2.16
CA HIS A 56 13.72 -0.62 -0.83
C HIS A 56 13.46 -2.01 -0.23
N ASN A 57 12.90 -2.93 -1.01
CA ASN A 57 12.61 -4.30 -0.60
C ASN A 57 11.68 -4.37 0.65
N ILE A 58 10.72 -3.44 0.72
CA ILE A 58 9.75 -3.32 1.82
C ILE A 58 8.52 -4.17 1.51
N ILE A 59 7.99 -4.86 2.53
CA ILE A 59 6.83 -5.75 2.41
C ILE A 59 5.58 -4.92 2.09
N HIS A 60 4.90 -5.23 0.99
CA HIS A 60 3.65 -4.57 0.65
C HIS A 60 2.87 -5.27 -0.46
N GLY A 61 1.59 -4.91 -0.59
CA GLY A 61 0.75 -5.39 -1.68
C GLY A 61 -0.66 -4.83 -1.67
N ILE A 62 -1.45 -5.24 -2.67
CA ILE A 62 -2.89 -5.01 -2.74
C ILE A 62 -3.61 -6.20 -2.10
N ALA A 63 -4.42 -5.93 -1.07
CA ALA A 63 -5.31 -6.93 -0.49
C ALA A 63 -6.74 -6.75 -1.01
N ARG A 64 -7.32 -7.84 -1.54
CA ARG A 64 -8.74 -7.92 -1.92
C ARG A 64 -9.55 -8.81 -0.99
N SER A 65 -8.87 -9.45 -0.04
CA SER A 65 -9.41 -10.34 0.97
C SER A 65 -8.53 -10.32 2.24
N VAL A 66 -9.02 -10.95 3.31
CA VAL A 66 -8.23 -11.16 4.53
C VAL A 66 -7.04 -12.09 4.24
N ASP A 67 -7.22 -13.09 3.39
CA ASP A 67 -6.17 -14.04 3.04
C ASP A 67 -5.04 -13.37 2.27
N ASP A 68 -5.34 -12.43 1.36
CA ASP A 68 -4.30 -11.62 0.71
C ASP A 68 -3.49 -10.83 1.73
N ALA A 69 -4.16 -10.19 2.70
CA ALA A 69 -3.49 -9.42 3.75
C ALA A 69 -2.58 -10.32 4.60
N ARG A 70 -3.03 -11.53 4.93
CA ARG A 70 -2.22 -12.56 5.61
C ARG A 70 -1.01 -12.95 4.77
N MET A 71 -1.20 -13.26 3.48
CA MET A 71 -0.12 -13.62 2.58
C MET A 71 0.94 -12.53 2.47
N ILE A 72 0.53 -11.26 2.31
CA ILE A 72 1.44 -10.11 2.27
C ILE A 72 2.28 -10.04 3.54
N VAL A 73 1.62 -10.01 4.70
CA VAL A 73 2.29 -9.76 5.97
C VAL A 73 3.08 -10.98 6.44
N GLU A 74 2.47 -12.16 6.52
CA GLU A 74 3.11 -13.38 7.03
C GLU A 74 4.15 -13.91 6.03
N GLY A 75 3.81 -13.93 4.74
CA GLY A 75 4.69 -14.34 3.65
C GLY A 75 5.80 -13.33 3.31
N ALA A 76 5.79 -12.15 3.90
CA ALA A 76 6.73 -11.06 3.62
C ALA A 76 6.84 -10.73 2.12
N LEU A 77 5.70 -10.74 1.42
CA LEU A 77 5.65 -10.52 -0.02
C LEU A 77 5.86 -9.04 -0.35
N ILE A 78 6.54 -8.79 -1.47
CA ILE A 78 6.85 -7.46 -1.98
C ILE A 78 6.11 -7.30 -3.29
N GLY A 79 5.29 -6.25 -3.40
CA GLY A 79 4.54 -5.95 -4.62
C GLY A 79 3.39 -6.90 -4.92
N TYR A 80 2.89 -7.68 -3.94
CA TYR A 80 1.81 -8.64 -4.20
C TYR A 80 0.58 -7.96 -4.81
N GLY A 81 0.08 -8.49 -5.93
CA GLY A 81 -1.09 -7.95 -6.62
C GLY A 81 -0.84 -6.67 -7.43
N PHE A 82 0.42 -6.26 -7.60
CA PHE A 82 0.80 -5.15 -8.48
C PHE A 82 1.29 -5.58 -9.87
N ASP A 83 1.36 -6.88 -10.16
CA ASP A 83 1.93 -7.44 -11.41
C ASP A 83 1.33 -6.81 -12.69
N ASP A 84 0.01 -6.57 -12.69
CA ASP A 84 -0.70 -5.95 -13.82
C ASP A 84 -0.38 -4.47 -14.03
N TYR A 85 0.38 -3.84 -13.11
CA TYR A 85 0.66 -2.41 -13.08
C TYR A 85 2.15 -2.08 -13.19
N GLU A 86 3.03 -3.07 -13.29
CA GLU A 86 4.49 -2.85 -13.36
C GLU A 86 4.97 -2.28 -14.71
N GLY A 87 4.19 -2.42 -15.78
CA GLY A 87 4.55 -1.96 -17.14
C GLY A 87 4.29 -0.47 -17.44
N GLY A 88 3.96 0.34 -16.43
CA GLY A 88 3.43 1.71 -16.60
C GLY A 88 4.44 2.86 -16.51
N ILE A 89 5.72 2.60 -16.25
CA ILE A 89 6.76 3.63 -16.17
C ILE A 89 7.96 3.29 -17.06
N ALA A 90 7.92 3.80 -18.30
CA ALA A 90 9.08 4.00 -19.15
C ALA A 90 9.60 5.45 -19.00
#